data_AF-K2GUV2-F1
#
_entry.id   AF-K2GUV2-F1
#
_cell.length_a   1.000
_cell.length_b   1.000
_cell.length_c   1.000
_cell.angle_alpha   90.00
_cell.angle_beta   90.00
_cell.angle_gamma   90.00
#
_symmetry.space_group_name_H-M   'P 1'
#
loop_
_entity.id
_entity.type
_entity.pdbx_description
1 polymer ?
#
loop_
_entity_poly.entity_id
_entity_poly.type
_entity_poly.pdbx_seq_one_letter_code
_entity_poly.pdbx_strand_id
1 'polypeptide(L)'
;SGEVKDLTKGFSNKDYSFEMKYVVDHEKIVQTIDKNVINDSAYKEIVLLKLPLTLDASWQFKTKTFDNKTQTITANIIEYDPYQGSITVEYSGENQYYEVRHFQKNIGITSFTKLVTYKNAKAITGYHLYQNQENAIKDEIEALDETLLNYEMAKEIPVEAEYFEIIELFNLSWVKLLNEQADDIYKIVKTDSEAHKKLELIETELTDKVEFLGFKPTAISETSTQVKIKVLELYRVADREISVNNIEYTIDKNQGTIEISDFNWNL
;
A
#
# COMPACT_ATOMS: atom_id res chain seq x y z
N SER A 1 -13.08 25.45 -6.36
CA SER A 1 -12.81 26.46 -7.41
C SER A 1 -11.34 26.85 -7.37
N GLY A 2 -10.81 27.37 -8.47
CA GLY A 2 -9.41 27.82 -8.55
C GLY A 2 -9.18 28.69 -9.79
N GLU A 3 -7.93 29.11 -9.98
CA GLU A 3 -7.49 29.88 -11.15
C GLU A 3 -6.18 29.30 -11.69
N VAL A 4 -6.07 29.18 -13.01
CA VAL A 4 -4.84 28.77 -13.68
C VAL A 4 -4.01 30.02 -14.01
N LYS A 5 -2.72 30.00 -13.67
CA LYS A 5 -1.80 31.10 -13.97
C LYS A 5 -1.73 31.36 -15.47
N ASP A 6 -2.03 32.58 -15.88
CA ASP A 6 -1.82 33.02 -17.26
C ASP A 6 -0.32 33.15 -17.58
N LEU A 7 0.18 32.29 -18.47
CA LEU A 7 1.55 32.34 -18.95
C LEU A 7 1.73 33.27 -20.16
N THR A 8 0.64 33.83 -20.69
CA THR A 8 0.67 34.70 -21.88
C THR A 8 1.10 36.13 -21.58
N LYS A 9 1.60 36.45 -20.37
CA LYS A 9 2.09 37.79 -19.98
C LYS A 9 1.10 38.92 -20.30
N GLY A 10 -0.22 38.67 -20.21
CA GLY A 10 -1.25 39.68 -20.47
C GLY A 10 -1.59 39.90 -21.95
N PHE A 11 -1.15 39.04 -22.87
CA PHE A 11 -1.57 39.09 -24.28
C PHE A 11 -2.95 38.47 -24.52
N SER A 12 -3.58 37.87 -23.49
CA SER A 12 -4.93 37.31 -23.58
C SER A 12 -5.79 37.76 -22.39
N ASN A 13 -6.98 38.30 -22.67
CA ASN A 13 -8.00 38.63 -21.67
C ASN A 13 -8.88 37.42 -21.33
N LYS A 14 -8.33 36.20 -21.34
CA LYS A 14 -9.12 34.99 -21.05
C LYS A 14 -9.30 34.83 -19.55
N ASP A 15 -10.51 34.44 -19.16
CA ASP A 15 -10.82 34.04 -17.79
C ASP A 15 -10.32 32.60 -17.57
N TYR A 16 -9.36 32.45 -16.66
CA TYR A 16 -8.73 31.19 -16.29
C TYR A 16 -9.25 30.63 -14.96
N SER A 17 -10.30 31.23 -14.38
CA SER A 17 -11.00 30.65 -13.24
C SER A 17 -11.74 29.38 -13.65
N PHE A 18 -11.84 28.41 -12.75
CA PHE A 18 -12.62 27.19 -12.93
C PHE A 18 -13.29 26.73 -11.63
N GLU A 19 -14.37 26.00 -11.80
CA GLU A 19 -15.05 25.27 -10.75
C GLU A 19 -15.03 23.77 -11.07
N MET A 20 -14.63 22.99 -10.07
CA MET A 20 -14.67 21.54 -10.12
C MET A 20 -15.52 21.06 -8.94
N LYS A 21 -16.47 20.19 -9.24
CA LYS A 21 -17.40 19.63 -8.26
C LYS A 21 -17.31 18.11 -8.28
N TYR A 22 -17.26 17.52 -7.09
CA TYR A 22 -17.38 16.08 -6.91
C TYR A 22 -18.73 15.76 -6.28
N VAL A 23 -19.45 14.81 -6.88
CA VAL A 23 -20.69 14.25 -6.32
C VAL A 23 -20.43 12.79 -6.05
N VAL A 24 -20.51 12.41 -4.78
CA VAL A 24 -20.39 11.04 -4.31
C VAL A 24 -21.79 10.56 -3.96
N ASP A 25 -22.20 9.45 -4.56
CA ASP A 25 -23.38 8.72 -4.14
C ASP A 25 -22.99 7.29 -3.72
N HIS A 26 -23.98 6.43 -3.45
CA HIS A 26 -23.75 5.07 -2.98
C HIS A 26 -23.19 4.12 -4.05
N GLU A 27 -23.17 4.51 -5.33
CA GLU A 27 -22.70 3.68 -6.43
C GLU A 27 -21.45 4.25 -7.12
N LYS A 28 -21.24 5.57 -7.10
CA LYS A 28 -20.21 6.21 -7.94
C LYS A 28 -19.74 7.56 -7.43
N ILE A 29 -18.61 7.97 -8.00
CA ILE A 29 -18.04 9.32 -7.87
C ILE A 29 -18.11 9.98 -9.23
N VAL A 30 -18.72 11.16 -9.31
CA VAL A 30 -18.82 11.97 -10.52
C VAL A 30 -18.08 13.29 -10.33
N GLN A 31 -17.20 13.63 -11.27
CA GLN A 31 -16.53 14.93 -11.34
C GLN A 31 -17.19 15.77 -12.43
N THR A 32 -17.49 17.02 -12.12
CA THR A 32 -17.99 18.04 -13.07
C THR A 32 -17.01 19.21 -13.12
N ILE A 33 -16.73 19.71 -14.32
CA ILE A 33 -15.89 20.89 -14.59
C ILE A 33 -16.69 21.88 -15.45
N ASP A 34 -16.71 23.14 -15.05
CA ASP A 34 -17.47 24.20 -15.74
C ASP A 34 -16.76 24.76 -16.99
N LYS A 35 -15.42 24.73 -17.03
CA LYS A 35 -14.60 25.35 -18.09
C LYS A 35 -13.41 24.48 -18.53
N ASN A 36 -13.08 24.55 -19.83
CA ASN A 36 -11.92 23.87 -20.44
C ASN A 36 -10.62 24.68 -20.30
N VAL A 37 -10.30 25.13 -19.10
CA VAL A 37 -9.11 25.95 -18.83
C VAL A 37 -8.02 25.19 -18.06
N ILE A 38 -8.37 24.02 -17.53
CA ILE A 38 -7.45 23.10 -16.86
C ILE A 38 -7.00 21.99 -17.83
N ASN A 39 -5.76 21.52 -17.69
CA ASN A 39 -5.25 20.39 -18.47
C ASN A 39 -5.78 19.03 -17.94
N ASP A 40 -7.11 18.92 -17.78
CA ASP A 40 -7.82 17.74 -17.31
C ASP A 40 -8.66 17.14 -18.47
N SER A 41 -9.75 16.44 -18.18
CA SER A 41 -10.60 15.78 -19.16
C SER A 41 -11.15 16.75 -20.22
N ALA A 42 -11.39 16.21 -21.41
CA ALA A 42 -12.05 16.94 -22.50
C ALA A 42 -13.57 17.12 -22.27
N TYR A 43 -14.11 16.56 -21.19
CA TYR A 43 -15.53 16.50 -20.90
C TYR A 43 -15.90 17.34 -19.68
N LYS A 44 -17.14 17.86 -19.70
CA LYS A 44 -17.72 18.61 -18.58
C LYS A 44 -18.05 17.72 -17.39
N GLU A 45 -18.27 16.43 -17.62
CA GLU A 45 -18.65 15.45 -16.60
C GLU A 45 -17.94 14.13 -16.85
N ILE A 46 -17.42 13.51 -15.81
CA ILE A 46 -16.80 12.18 -15.89
C ILE A 46 -17.20 11.35 -14.67
N VAL A 47 -17.57 10.09 -14.88
CA VAL A 47 -17.78 9.13 -13.78
C VAL A 47 -16.41 8.53 -13.45
N LEU A 48 -15.82 8.98 -12.34
CA LEU A 48 -14.45 8.64 -11.95
C LEU A 48 -14.32 7.20 -11.47
N LEU A 49 -15.17 6.78 -10.56
CA LEU A 49 -15.19 5.43 -10.00
C LEU A 49 -16.63 4.97 -9.88
N LYS A 50 -16.88 3.68 -10.07
CA LYS A 50 -18.18 3.05 -9.93
C LYS A 50 -18.04 1.69 -9.24
N LEU A 51 -18.88 1.41 -8.25
CA LEU A 51 -18.92 0.11 -7.59
C LEU A 51 -19.43 -0.99 -8.55
N PRO A 52 -18.96 -2.23 -8.40
CA PRO A 52 -17.91 -2.67 -7.48
C PRO A 52 -16.50 -2.23 -7.92
N LEU A 53 -15.60 -2.00 -6.96
CA LEU A 53 -14.19 -1.70 -7.22
C LEU A 53 -13.40 -3.01 -7.23
N THR A 54 -13.31 -3.62 -8.40
CA THR A 54 -12.55 -4.86 -8.62
C THR A 54 -11.78 -4.74 -9.93
N LEU A 55 -10.69 -5.49 -10.07
CA LEU A 55 -9.99 -5.62 -11.34
C LEU A 55 -10.97 -6.00 -12.47
N ASP A 56 -10.76 -5.43 -13.65
CA ASP A 56 -11.59 -5.60 -14.85
C ASP A 56 -13.04 -5.06 -14.76
N ALA A 57 -13.42 -4.43 -13.64
CA ALA A 57 -14.71 -3.74 -13.56
C ALA A 57 -14.78 -2.62 -14.61
N SER A 58 -15.89 -2.58 -15.35
CA SER A 58 -16.09 -1.66 -16.47
C SER A 58 -17.44 -0.97 -16.39
N TRP A 59 -17.50 0.30 -16.82
CA TRP A 59 -18.75 1.02 -16.97
C TRP A 59 -18.73 1.96 -18.17
N GLN A 60 -19.92 2.21 -18.70
CA GLN A 60 -20.14 3.20 -19.76
C GLN A 60 -21.01 4.34 -19.26
N PHE A 61 -20.71 5.55 -19.73
CA PHE A 61 -21.52 6.73 -19.47
C PHE A 61 -21.50 7.67 -20.66
N LYS A 62 -22.57 8.47 -20.80
CA LYS A 62 -22.65 9.53 -21.78
C LYS A 62 -22.27 10.84 -21.13
N THR A 63 -21.41 11.61 -21.79
CA THR A 63 -21.00 12.93 -21.33
C THR A 63 -20.93 13.91 -22.50
N LYS A 64 -20.74 15.19 -22.19
CA LYS A 64 -20.59 16.26 -23.18
C LYS A 64 -19.19 16.86 -23.11
N THR A 65 -18.60 17.04 -24.27
CA THR A 65 -17.43 17.90 -24.44
C THR A 65 -17.77 19.36 -24.18
N PHE A 66 -16.76 20.21 -24.10
CA PHE A 66 -16.96 21.65 -23.93
C PHE A 66 -17.61 22.34 -25.14
N ASP A 67 -17.56 21.74 -26.34
CA ASP A 67 -18.31 22.16 -27.54
C ASP A 67 -19.72 21.52 -27.63
N ASN A 68 -20.22 20.95 -26.52
CA ASN A 68 -21.55 20.33 -26.37
C ASN A 68 -21.83 19.09 -27.23
N LYS A 69 -20.79 18.44 -27.78
CA LYS A 69 -20.94 17.14 -28.44
C LYS A 69 -21.10 16.05 -27.39
N THR A 70 -22.09 15.20 -27.57
CA THR A 70 -22.32 14.06 -26.67
C THR A 70 -21.50 12.87 -27.14
N GLN A 71 -20.80 12.21 -26.23
CA GLN A 71 -19.99 11.03 -26.51
C GLN A 71 -20.22 9.96 -25.43
N THR A 72 -20.02 8.70 -25.80
CA THR A 72 -20.03 7.57 -24.86
C THR A 72 -18.58 7.22 -24.50
N ILE A 73 -18.32 7.15 -23.20
CA ILE A 73 -17.01 6.80 -22.64
C ILE A 73 -17.13 5.44 -21.97
N THR A 74 -16.15 4.58 -22.19
CA THR A 74 -15.96 3.33 -21.47
C THR A 74 -14.81 3.51 -20.49
N ALA A 75 -15.03 3.18 -19.23
CA ALA A 75 -14.02 3.17 -18.19
C ALA A 75 -13.77 1.73 -17.74
N ASN A 76 -12.52 1.37 -17.47
CA ASN A 76 -12.10 0.05 -17.01
C ASN A 76 -11.11 0.19 -15.85
N ILE A 77 -11.30 -0.55 -14.77
CA ILE A 77 -10.28 -0.71 -13.72
C ILE A 77 -9.21 -1.67 -14.26
N ILE A 78 -8.02 -1.14 -14.54
CA ILE A 78 -6.90 -1.90 -15.12
C ILE A 78 -5.87 -2.33 -14.07
N GLU A 79 -5.87 -1.69 -12.90
CA GLU A 79 -5.09 -2.09 -11.73
C GLU A 79 -5.92 -1.85 -10.46
N TYR A 80 -5.83 -2.77 -9.50
CA TYR A 80 -6.54 -2.69 -8.22
C TYR A 80 -5.71 -3.33 -7.12
N ASP A 81 -5.30 -2.54 -6.12
CA ASP A 81 -4.65 -3.01 -4.91
C ASP A 81 -5.53 -2.66 -3.69
N PRO A 82 -6.24 -3.64 -3.10
CA PRO A 82 -7.09 -3.40 -1.95
C PRO A 82 -6.30 -3.12 -0.65
N TYR A 83 -5.05 -3.55 -0.57
CA TYR A 83 -4.20 -3.38 0.62
C TYR A 83 -3.65 -1.96 0.68
N GLN A 84 -3.10 -1.48 -0.44
CA GLN A 84 -2.65 -0.09 -0.56
C GLN A 84 -3.80 0.88 -0.81
N GLY A 85 -4.98 0.38 -1.21
CA GLY A 85 -6.11 1.23 -1.59
C GLY A 85 -5.84 2.02 -2.88
N SER A 86 -5.11 1.41 -3.81
CA SER A 86 -4.77 1.99 -5.12
C SER A 86 -5.68 1.45 -6.23
N ILE A 87 -6.08 2.32 -7.15
CA ILE A 87 -6.90 1.96 -8.31
C ILE A 87 -6.41 2.73 -9.54
N THR A 88 -6.13 2.03 -10.63
CA THR A 88 -5.87 2.65 -11.94
C THR A 88 -7.07 2.43 -12.85
N VAL A 89 -7.63 3.52 -13.38
CA VAL A 89 -8.76 3.48 -14.31
C VAL A 89 -8.34 4.03 -15.66
N GLU A 90 -8.58 3.25 -16.70
CA GLU A 90 -8.46 3.66 -18.09
C GLU A 90 -9.83 4.09 -18.63
N TYR A 91 -9.87 5.24 -19.30
CA TYR A 91 -11.05 5.74 -19.99
C TYR A 91 -10.76 5.85 -21.48
N SER A 92 -11.66 5.28 -22.28
CA SER A 92 -11.58 5.30 -23.74
C SER A 92 -12.91 5.69 -24.36
N GLY A 93 -12.86 6.28 -25.55
CA GLY A 93 -14.04 6.76 -26.23
C GLY A 93 -13.82 6.99 -27.72
N GLU A 94 -14.84 7.56 -28.35
CA GLU A 94 -14.77 7.96 -29.76
C GLU A 94 -13.62 8.97 -30.01
N ASN A 95 -13.25 9.14 -31.28
CA ASN A 95 -12.19 10.07 -31.70
C ASN A 95 -10.81 9.81 -31.05
N GLN A 96 -10.52 8.55 -30.71
CA GLN A 96 -9.27 8.14 -30.08
C GLN A 96 -9.05 8.83 -28.72
N TYR A 97 -10.14 9.19 -28.04
CA TYR A 97 -10.05 9.66 -26.68
C TYR A 97 -9.49 8.56 -25.78
N TYR A 98 -8.51 8.95 -24.97
CA TYR A 98 -7.81 8.07 -24.04
C TYR A 98 -7.31 8.90 -22.86
N GLU A 99 -7.66 8.50 -21.65
CA GLU A 99 -7.01 8.98 -20.43
C GLU A 99 -6.88 7.86 -19.40
N VAL A 100 -5.88 7.97 -18.53
CA VAL A 100 -5.65 7.07 -17.41
C VAL A 100 -5.57 7.91 -16.14
N ARG A 101 -6.28 7.48 -15.10
CA ARG A 101 -6.24 8.08 -13.77
C ARG A 101 -5.78 7.04 -12.76
N HIS A 102 -4.85 7.44 -11.90
CA HIS A 102 -4.47 6.68 -10.71
C HIS A 102 -5.11 7.34 -9.50
N PHE A 103 -5.80 6.53 -8.70
CA PHE A 103 -6.47 6.94 -7.47
C PHE A 103 -5.78 6.27 -6.29
N GLN A 104 -5.61 7.03 -5.22
CA GLN A 104 -5.10 6.53 -3.95
C GLN A 104 -6.13 6.85 -2.86
N LYS A 105 -6.43 5.86 -2.02
CA LYS A 105 -7.32 6.02 -0.86
C LYS A 105 -6.85 7.21 -0.01
N ASN A 106 -7.80 8.00 0.48
CA ASN A 106 -7.59 9.23 1.27
C ASN A 106 -6.89 10.40 0.55
N ILE A 107 -6.35 10.21 -0.67
CA ILE A 107 -5.69 11.28 -1.46
C ILE A 107 -6.55 11.70 -2.66
N GLY A 108 -7.22 10.75 -3.30
CA GLY A 108 -7.96 10.99 -4.55
C GLY A 108 -7.07 10.73 -5.77
N ILE A 109 -7.16 11.57 -6.80
CA ILE A 109 -6.39 11.39 -8.05
C ILE A 109 -4.93 11.81 -7.80
N THR A 110 -3.99 10.87 -7.90
CA THR A 110 -2.55 11.12 -7.74
C THR A 110 -1.81 11.19 -9.08
N SER A 111 -2.37 10.59 -10.14
CA SER A 111 -1.83 10.71 -11.49
C SER A 111 -2.95 10.80 -12.51
N PHE A 112 -2.72 11.60 -13.54
CA PHE A 112 -3.60 11.74 -14.69
C PHE A 112 -2.75 11.83 -15.94
N THR A 113 -3.03 11.01 -16.93
CA THR A 113 -2.47 11.14 -18.28
C THR A 113 -3.56 11.07 -19.32
N LYS A 114 -3.41 11.80 -20.42
CA LYS A 114 -4.33 11.75 -21.56
C LYS A 114 -3.57 11.87 -22.87
N LEU A 115 -4.17 11.31 -23.92
CA LEU A 115 -3.72 11.52 -25.29
C LEU A 115 -4.25 12.85 -25.81
N VAL A 116 -3.35 13.71 -26.29
CA VAL A 116 -3.70 14.96 -26.98
C VAL A 116 -3.26 14.86 -28.43
N THR A 117 -4.17 15.25 -29.32
CA THR A 117 -3.89 15.35 -30.76
C THR A 117 -3.86 16.82 -31.16
N TYR A 118 -2.75 17.26 -31.76
CA TYR A 118 -2.64 18.60 -32.33
C TYR A 118 -2.19 18.52 -33.78
N LYS A 119 -3.04 19.04 -34.68
CA LYS A 119 -2.93 18.87 -36.14
C LYS A 119 -2.92 17.38 -36.51
N ASN A 120 -1.74 16.76 -36.58
CA ASN A 120 -1.55 15.33 -36.86
C ASN A 120 -0.55 14.66 -35.90
N ALA A 121 -0.06 15.39 -34.89
CA ALA A 121 0.85 14.86 -33.88
C ALA A 121 0.06 14.41 -32.65
N LYS A 122 0.44 13.27 -32.11
CA LYS A 122 -0.09 12.75 -30.84
C LYS A 122 0.98 12.89 -29.76
N ALA A 123 0.57 13.32 -28.59
CA ALA A 123 1.42 13.38 -27.41
C ALA A 123 0.61 12.95 -26.19
N ILE A 124 1.29 12.33 -25.22
CA ILE A 124 0.71 12.11 -23.90
C ILE A 124 1.03 13.35 -23.06
N THR A 125 0.03 13.91 -22.41
CA THR A 125 0.19 14.97 -21.42
C THR A 125 -0.52 14.56 -20.15
N GLY A 126 -0.16 15.17 -19.03
CA GLY A 126 -0.72 14.78 -17.75
C GLY A 126 -0.13 15.59 -16.62
N TYR A 127 -0.52 15.20 -15.42
CA TYR A 127 0.12 15.62 -14.20
C TYR A 127 0.26 14.40 -13.30
N HIS A 128 1.32 14.40 -12.52
CA HIS A 128 1.48 13.52 -11.38
C HIS A 128 1.56 14.43 -10.17
N LEU A 129 0.85 14.09 -9.10
CA LEU A 129 1.02 14.76 -7.83
C LEU A 129 2.49 14.57 -7.44
N TYR A 130 3.28 15.65 -7.52
CA TYR A 130 4.65 15.61 -7.03
C TYR A 130 4.57 15.55 -5.51
N GLN A 131 4.37 14.34 -5.01
CA GLN A 131 4.65 14.02 -3.64
C GLN A 131 6.15 14.26 -3.49
N ASN A 132 6.51 15.39 -2.86
CA ASN A 132 7.82 15.52 -2.25
C ASN A 132 7.98 14.22 -1.47
N GLN A 133 8.93 13.36 -1.85
CA GLN A 133 9.05 12.04 -1.22
C GLN A 133 9.09 12.21 0.29
N GLU A 134 9.72 13.29 0.79
CA GLU A 134 9.65 13.66 2.22
C GLU A 134 8.25 13.88 2.79
N ASN A 135 7.30 14.54 2.11
CA ASN A 135 6.00 14.90 2.68
C ASN A 135 4.90 13.84 2.47
N ALA A 136 4.95 13.05 1.39
CA ALA A 136 4.04 11.91 1.28
C ALA A 136 4.46 10.77 2.17
N ILE A 137 5.77 10.55 2.29
CA ILE A 137 6.32 9.72 3.34
C ILE A 137 5.88 10.34 4.67
N LYS A 138 5.96 11.65 4.91
CA LYS A 138 5.49 12.28 6.17
C LYS A 138 3.99 12.19 6.47
N ASP A 139 3.09 12.34 5.49
CA ASP A 139 1.64 12.29 5.72
C ASP A 139 1.13 10.82 5.78
N GLU A 140 1.81 9.90 5.09
CA GLU A 140 1.59 8.45 5.20
C GLU A 140 2.26 7.91 6.49
N ILE A 141 3.37 8.50 6.95
CA ILE A 141 4.03 8.33 8.25
C ILE A 141 3.24 8.96 9.39
N GLU A 142 2.56 10.09 9.20
CA GLU A 142 1.72 10.66 10.26
C GLU A 142 0.45 9.82 10.47
N ALA A 143 0.14 8.91 9.53
CA ALA A 143 -0.90 7.90 9.63
C ALA A 143 -0.39 6.47 9.96
N LEU A 144 0.91 6.21 9.84
CA LEU A 144 1.56 4.95 10.23
C LEU A 144 2.27 5.18 11.57
N ASP A 145 2.05 4.32 12.56
CA ASP A 145 2.79 4.36 13.82
C ASP A 145 4.31 4.54 13.55
N GLU A 146 4.99 5.46 14.26
CA GLU A 146 6.44 5.69 14.18
C GLU A 146 7.23 4.35 14.23
N THR A 147 6.63 3.38 14.93
CA THR A 147 7.02 1.98 15.01
C THR A 147 7.11 1.28 13.64
N LEU A 148 6.11 1.40 12.77
CA LEU A 148 6.13 0.80 11.42
C LEU A 148 7.12 1.53 10.49
N LEU A 149 7.25 2.85 10.61
CA LEU A 149 8.26 3.57 9.85
C LEU A 149 9.67 3.07 10.18
N ASN A 150 9.97 2.89 11.46
CA ASN A 150 11.26 2.35 11.90
C ASN A 150 11.51 0.95 11.34
N TYR A 151 10.47 0.12 11.22
CA TYR A 151 10.55 -1.18 10.54
C TYR A 151 10.84 -1.06 9.04
N GLU A 152 10.20 -0.12 8.34
CA GLU A 152 10.43 0.07 6.90
C GLU A 152 11.81 0.61 6.58
N MET A 153 12.31 1.53 7.40
CA MET A 153 13.65 2.10 7.25
C MET A 153 14.78 1.20 7.76
N ALA A 154 14.46 0.11 8.47
CA ALA A 154 15.47 -0.79 9.00
C ALA A 154 16.26 -1.46 7.88
N LYS A 155 17.59 -1.42 8.01
CA LYS A 155 18.48 -2.08 7.08
C LYS A 155 18.40 -3.59 7.29
N GLU A 156 17.79 -4.28 6.33
CA GLU A 156 17.79 -5.74 6.27
C GLU A 156 19.19 -6.27 5.94
N ILE A 157 19.58 -7.35 6.62
CA ILE A 157 20.81 -8.08 6.32
C ILE A 157 20.47 -9.47 5.77
N PRO A 158 21.26 -10.00 4.81
CA PRO A 158 21.05 -11.35 4.33
C PRO A 158 21.41 -12.37 5.43
N VAL A 159 20.59 -13.41 5.56
CA VAL A 159 20.84 -14.58 6.40
C VAL A 159 20.66 -15.85 5.56
N GLU A 160 21.21 -16.99 6.01
CA GLU A 160 21.00 -18.27 5.32
C GLU A 160 19.52 -18.67 5.36
N ALA A 161 19.04 -19.30 4.29
CA ALA A 161 17.63 -19.63 4.11
C ALA A 161 17.07 -20.47 5.27
N GLU A 162 17.86 -21.42 5.79
CA GLU A 162 17.43 -22.27 6.90
C GLU A 162 17.17 -21.48 8.19
N TYR A 163 17.92 -20.41 8.47
CA TYR A 163 17.65 -19.56 9.63
C TYR A 163 16.44 -18.65 9.41
N PHE A 164 16.24 -18.19 8.17
CA PHE A 164 15.05 -17.42 7.83
C PHE A 164 13.80 -18.28 8.02
N GLU A 165 13.81 -19.49 7.46
CA GLU A 165 12.70 -20.46 7.53
C GLU A 165 12.36 -20.84 8.96
N ILE A 166 13.34 -21.12 9.83
CA ILE A 166 13.04 -21.48 11.23
C ILE A 166 12.47 -20.31 12.03
N ILE A 167 12.93 -19.08 11.79
CA ILE A 167 12.37 -17.87 12.42
C ILE A 167 10.95 -17.62 11.92
N GLU A 168 10.70 -17.77 10.63
CA GLU A 168 9.35 -17.65 10.06
C GLU A 168 8.40 -18.70 10.65
N LEU A 169 8.83 -19.97 10.68
CA LEU A 169 8.06 -21.07 11.27
C LEU A 169 7.78 -20.84 12.76
N PHE A 170 8.74 -20.26 13.50
CA PHE A 170 8.54 -19.86 14.89
C PHE A 170 7.45 -18.83 15.04
N ASN A 171 7.52 -17.72 14.29
CA ASN A 171 6.53 -16.65 14.35
C ASN A 171 5.12 -17.13 13.92
N LEU A 172 5.03 -17.98 12.91
CA LEU A 172 3.76 -18.57 12.49
C LEU A 172 3.18 -19.52 13.56
N SER A 173 4.03 -20.35 14.17
CA SER A 173 3.62 -21.27 15.23
C SER A 173 3.26 -20.53 16.52
N TRP A 174 3.93 -19.41 16.79
CA TRP A 174 3.64 -18.49 17.87
C TRP A 174 2.23 -17.92 17.77
N VAL A 175 1.86 -17.43 16.58
CA VAL A 175 0.50 -16.94 16.33
C VAL A 175 -0.55 -18.02 16.55
N LYS A 176 -0.29 -19.26 16.12
CA LYS A 176 -1.21 -20.39 16.38
C LYS A 176 -1.30 -20.74 17.86
N LEU A 177 -0.20 -20.71 18.60
CA LEU A 177 -0.22 -20.90 20.05
C LEU A 177 -1.13 -19.86 20.71
N LEU A 178 -0.99 -18.59 20.35
CA LEU A 178 -1.77 -17.50 20.91
C LEU A 178 -3.26 -17.52 20.51
N ASN A 179 -3.56 -17.79 19.24
CA ASN A 179 -4.93 -17.71 18.73
C ASN A 179 -5.73 -19.01 18.87
N GLU A 180 -5.05 -20.16 18.83
CA GLU A 180 -5.66 -21.48 18.67
C GLU A 180 -5.20 -22.48 19.75
N GLN A 181 -4.29 -22.08 20.65
CA GLN A 181 -3.68 -22.95 21.67
C GLN A 181 -2.99 -24.19 21.06
N ALA A 182 -2.46 -24.05 19.85
CA ALA A 182 -1.71 -25.12 19.18
C ALA A 182 -0.29 -25.26 19.74
N ASP A 183 0.23 -26.48 19.78
CA ASP A 183 1.55 -26.83 20.33
C ASP A 183 2.64 -26.97 19.24
N ASP A 184 2.36 -26.57 18.00
CA ASP A 184 3.26 -26.67 16.85
C ASP A 184 4.63 -26.03 17.11
N ILE A 185 4.68 -24.97 17.91
CA ILE A 185 5.90 -24.22 18.24
C ILE A 185 6.95 -25.08 18.97
N TYR A 186 6.53 -26.11 19.71
CA TYR A 186 7.45 -27.01 20.41
C TYR A 186 8.21 -27.95 19.47
N LYS A 187 7.81 -28.07 18.20
CA LYS A 187 8.49 -28.92 17.20
C LYS A 187 9.78 -28.30 16.65
N ILE A 188 9.96 -26.99 16.86
CA ILE A 188 11.06 -26.19 16.30
C ILE A 188 11.91 -25.53 17.40
N VAL A 189 11.50 -25.73 18.66
CA VAL A 189 12.20 -25.24 19.85
C VAL A 189 12.90 -26.40 20.52
N LYS A 190 14.18 -26.21 20.81
CA LYS A 190 15.02 -27.24 21.44
C LYS A 190 14.45 -27.62 22.80
N THR A 191 14.30 -28.92 23.05
CA THR A 191 13.88 -29.43 24.38
C THR A 191 14.90 -29.04 25.45
N ASP A 192 14.44 -28.75 26.67
CA ASP A 192 15.25 -28.30 27.82
C ASP A 192 16.01 -26.97 27.63
N SER A 193 15.62 -26.18 26.63
CA SER A 193 16.23 -24.88 26.34
C SER A 193 15.56 -23.71 27.10
N GLU A 194 16.18 -22.54 27.10
CA GLU A 194 15.57 -21.34 27.68
C GLU A 194 14.33 -20.90 26.90
N ALA A 195 14.32 -21.07 25.57
CA ALA A 195 13.13 -20.87 24.76
C ALA A 195 11.98 -21.76 25.23
N HIS A 196 12.22 -23.05 25.47
CA HIS A 196 11.20 -23.99 25.93
C HIS A 196 10.58 -23.55 27.27
N LYS A 197 11.42 -23.18 28.24
CA LYS A 197 10.97 -22.70 29.56
C LYS A 197 10.15 -21.41 29.45
N LYS A 198 10.56 -20.48 28.59
CA LYS A 198 9.81 -19.25 28.32
C LYS A 198 8.42 -19.56 27.77
N LEU A 199 8.33 -20.56 26.89
CA LEU A 199 7.05 -20.97 26.32
C LEU A 199 6.08 -21.55 27.36
N GLU A 200 6.57 -22.34 28.31
CA GLU A 200 5.76 -22.90 29.39
C GLU A 200 5.17 -21.85 30.34
N LEU A 201 5.73 -20.64 30.36
CA LEU A 201 5.30 -19.55 31.25
C LEU A 201 4.25 -18.62 30.63
N ILE A 202 3.90 -18.81 29.36
CA ILE A 202 2.96 -17.91 28.68
C ILE A 202 1.53 -18.26 29.06
N GLU A 203 0.80 -17.25 29.49
CA GLU A 203 -0.66 -17.31 29.57
C GLU A 203 -1.24 -17.10 28.16
N THR A 204 -1.94 -18.10 27.64
CA THR A 204 -2.45 -18.10 26.25
C THR A 204 -3.85 -17.49 26.12
N GLU A 205 -4.41 -16.92 27.18
CA GLU A 205 -5.71 -16.24 27.15
C GLU A 205 -5.58 -14.79 26.65
N LEU A 206 -5.32 -14.61 25.35
CA LEU A 206 -5.44 -13.30 24.73
C LEU A 206 -6.90 -13.00 24.39
N THR A 207 -7.33 -11.76 24.69
CA THR A 207 -8.65 -11.25 24.28
C THR A 207 -8.72 -10.95 22.78
N ASP A 208 -7.56 -10.65 22.18
CA ASP A 208 -7.44 -10.14 20.82
C ASP A 208 -6.63 -11.09 19.94
N LYS A 209 -7.07 -11.26 18.69
CA LYS A 209 -6.35 -12.06 17.71
C LYS A 209 -5.06 -11.36 17.29
N VAL A 210 -4.00 -12.15 17.13
CA VAL A 210 -2.71 -11.68 16.64
C VAL A 210 -2.47 -12.24 15.23
N GLU A 211 -1.93 -11.44 14.32
CA GLU A 211 -1.54 -11.84 12.97
C GLU A 211 -0.05 -11.49 12.77
N PHE A 212 0.72 -12.45 12.28
CA PHE A 212 2.12 -12.23 11.90
C PHE A 212 2.18 -11.72 10.47
N LEU A 213 2.83 -10.57 10.27
CA LEU A 213 2.92 -9.89 8.98
C LEU A 213 4.28 -10.07 8.30
N GLY A 214 5.34 -10.35 9.07
CA GLY A 214 6.67 -10.60 8.56
C GLY A 214 7.77 -10.21 9.53
N PHE A 215 9.03 -10.36 9.11
CA PHE A 215 10.18 -9.93 9.89
C PHE A 215 11.35 -9.49 8.98
N LYS A 216 12.27 -8.71 9.55
CA LYS A 216 13.52 -8.29 8.89
C LYS A 216 14.73 -8.63 9.78
N PRO A 217 15.66 -9.47 9.34
CA PRO A 217 16.95 -9.64 10.02
C PRO A 217 17.76 -8.35 9.99
N THR A 218 18.27 -7.92 11.15
CA THR A 218 19.03 -6.66 11.31
C THR A 218 20.46 -6.87 11.81
N ALA A 219 20.74 -7.99 12.48
CA ALA A 219 22.09 -8.38 12.86
C ALA A 219 22.22 -9.90 12.95
N ILE A 220 23.41 -10.42 12.64
CA ILE A 220 23.75 -11.83 12.79
C ILE A 220 25.12 -11.94 13.44
N SER A 221 25.27 -12.89 14.36
CA SER A 221 26.55 -13.30 14.92
C SER A 221 26.58 -14.81 15.07
N GLU A 222 27.73 -15.42 14.82
CA GLU A 222 27.85 -16.86 14.71
C GLU A 222 29.07 -17.40 15.47
N THR A 223 28.88 -18.56 16.07
CA THR A 223 29.93 -19.41 16.63
C THR A 223 29.88 -20.79 15.98
N SER A 224 30.82 -21.68 16.31
CA SER A 224 30.85 -23.04 15.77
C SER A 224 29.59 -23.88 16.05
N THR A 225 28.80 -23.51 17.06
CA THR A 225 27.65 -24.31 17.53
C THR A 225 26.35 -23.53 17.59
N GLN A 226 26.38 -22.21 17.41
CA GLN A 226 25.20 -21.35 17.58
C GLN A 226 25.22 -20.15 16.65
N VAL A 227 24.04 -19.74 16.22
CA VAL A 227 23.79 -18.49 15.49
C VAL A 227 22.85 -17.62 16.33
N LYS A 228 23.17 -16.34 16.43
CA LYS A 228 22.28 -15.34 17.01
C LYS A 228 21.82 -14.37 15.93
N ILE A 229 20.52 -14.19 15.79
CA ILE A 229 19.91 -13.31 14.79
C ILE A 229 19.00 -12.32 15.49
N LYS A 230 19.31 -11.03 15.35
CA LYS A 230 18.40 -9.96 15.73
C LYS A 230 17.45 -9.69 14.58
N VAL A 231 16.16 -9.64 14.87
CA VAL A 231 15.11 -9.35 13.91
C VAL A 231 14.21 -8.24 14.43
N LEU A 232 13.63 -7.51 13.49
CA LEU A 232 12.41 -6.77 13.75
C LEU A 232 11.25 -7.63 13.26
N GLU A 233 10.28 -7.90 14.11
CA GLU A 233 9.08 -8.67 13.78
C GLU A 233 7.89 -7.72 13.69
N LEU A 234 7.00 -7.98 12.76
CA LEU A 234 5.82 -7.17 12.52
C LEU A 234 4.57 -7.99 12.78
N TYR A 235 3.77 -7.52 13.73
CA TYR A 235 2.50 -8.13 14.10
C TYR A 235 1.35 -7.14 13.97
N ARG A 236 0.15 -7.66 13.74
CA ARG A 236 -1.10 -6.95 13.91
C ARG A 236 -1.88 -7.54 15.08
N VAL A 237 -2.29 -6.69 16.01
CA VAL A 237 -3.13 -7.05 17.15
C VAL A 237 -4.52 -6.46 16.92
N ALA A 238 -5.54 -7.32 16.94
CA ALA A 238 -6.89 -6.99 16.51
C ALA A 238 -6.93 -6.37 15.09
N ASP A 239 -7.98 -5.64 14.74
CA ASP A 239 -8.14 -5.07 13.40
C ASP A 239 -7.38 -3.75 13.17
N ARG A 240 -6.53 -3.30 14.10
CA ARG A 240 -6.06 -1.88 14.08
C ARG A 240 -4.63 -1.61 14.52
N GLU A 241 -4.07 -2.38 15.46
CA GLU A 241 -2.79 -2.01 16.06
C GLU A 241 -1.65 -2.81 15.41
N ILE A 242 -0.60 -2.11 14.97
CA ILE A 242 0.61 -2.73 14.44
C ILE A 242 1.68 -2.65 15.52
N SER A 243 2.27 -3.80 15.84
CA SER A 243 3.38 -3.89 16.80
C SER A 243 4.65 -4.28 16.07
N VAL A 244 5.77 -3.61 16.39
CA VAL A 244 7.10 -4.03 15.95
C VAL A 244 7.91 -4.46 17.17
N ASN A 245 8.37 -5.70 17.15
CA ASN A 245 9.14 -6.28 18.24
C ASN A 245 10.60 -6.45 17.82
N ASN A 246 11.54 -6.13 18.71
CA ASN A 246 12.96 -6.36 18.49
C ASN A 246 13.41 -7.61 19.26
N ILE A 247 13.60 -8.70 18.53
CA ILE A 247 13.86 -10.02 19.11
C ILE A 247 15.25 -10.50 18.69
N GLU A 248 16.01 -11.04 19.63
CA GLU A 248 17.21 -11.81 19.33
C GLU A 248 16.92 -13.30 19.50
N TYR A 249 16.98 -14.05 18.40
CA TYR A 249 16.91 -15.50 18.39
C TYR A 249 18.30 -16.11 18.58
N THR A 250 18.40 -17.15 19.41
CA THR A 250 19.56 -18.05 19.45
C THR A 250 19.16 -19.39 18.86
N ILE A 251 19.88 -19.82 17.83
CA ILE A 251 19.63 -21.04 17.06
C ILE A 251 20.83 -21.97 17.26
N ASP A 252 20.58 -23.19 17.69
CA ASP A 252 21.61 -24.22 17.85
C ASP A 252 21.86 -24.97 16.54
N LYS A 253 23.15 -25.18 16.23
CA LYS A 253 23.62 -25.94 15.06
C LYS A 253 24.00 -27.35 15.49
N ASN A 254 23.02 -28.26 15.53
CA ASN A 254 23.29 -29.67 15.75
C ASN A 254 23.32 -30.41 14.40
N GLN A 255 24.12 -31.47 14.29
CA GLN A 255 24.40 -32.18 13.04
C GLN A 255 23.12 -32.61 12.30
N GLY A 256 22.61 -31.76 11.40
CA GLY A 256 21.41 -31.99 10.59
C GLY A 256 20.10 -31.41 11.14
N THR A 257 20.11 -30.74 12.29
CA THR A 257 18.91 -30.07 12.84
C THR A 257 19.25 -28.65 13.33
N ILE A 258 18.40 -27.71 12.95
CA ILE A 258 18.38 -26.35 13.49
C ILE A 258 17.18 -26.22 14.41
N GLU A 259 17.39 -25.68 15.61
CA GLU A 259 16.36 -25.51 16.63
C GLU A 259 16.58 -24.17 17.34
N ILE A 260 15.49 -23.50 17.73
CA ILE A 260 15.57 -22.30 18.55
C ILE A 260 15.83 -22.71 20.00
N SER A 261 16.94 -22.24 20.57
CA SER A 261 17.36 -22.53 21.95
C SER A 261 17.11 -21.37 22.91
N ASP A 262 16.98 -20.15 22.39
CA ASP A 262 16.58 -18.98 23.18
C ASP A 262 15.96 -17.91 22.28
N PHE A 263 15.13 -17.05 22.86
CA PHE A 263 14.68 -15.80 22.23
C PHE A 263 14.50 -14.72 23.31
N ASN A 264 14.96 -13.50 23.06
CA ASN A 264 14.86 -12.41 24.02
C ASN A 264 13.86 -11.35 23.54
N TRP A 265 12.74 -11.26 24.24
CA TRP A 265 11.84 -10.11 24.17
C TRP A 265 12.45 -8.98 24.98
N ASN A 266 12.98 -7.97 24.29
CA ASN A 266 13.15 -6.68 24.94
C ASN A 266 11.77 -5.99 24.90
N LEU A 267 10.97 -6.19 25.96
CA LEU A 267 9.81 -5.35 26.26
C LEU A 267 10.28 -3.98 26.79
#